data_AF-A0A820D8Z8-F1
#
_entry.id   AF-A0A820D8Z8-F1
#
_cell.length_a   1.000
_cell.length_b   1.000
_cell.length_c   1.000
_cell.angle_alpha   90.00
_cell.angle_beta   90.00
_cell.angle_gamma   90.00
#
_symmetry.space_group_name_H-M   'P 1'
#
loop_
_entity.id
_entity.type
_entity.pdbx_description
1 polymer ?
#
loop_
_entity_poly.entity_id
_entity_poly.type
_entity_poly.pdbx_seq_one_letter_code
_entity_poly.pdbx_strand_id
1 'polypeptide(L)'
;MPSPNDQEVGGQRVTTYFTYLQANCSMGETEFVSIRFNRSLHERFCDILVCDEKATEQGIRFRPIPGNTIFWYNMDEYGRVDYLTFHAGHPPGENGSKIGLNVWTRVDQLPLLPIE
;
A
#
# COMPACT_ATOMS: atom_id res chain seq x y z
N MET A 1 9.17 -24.73 -5.34
CA MET A 1 8.05 -25.33 -6.10
C MET A 1 6.81 -24.55 -5.70
N PRO A 2 6.13 -23.85 -6.63
CA PRO A 2 4.81 -23.29 -6.33
C PRO A 2 3.87 -24.42 -5.90
N SER A 3 2.97 -24.13 -4.96
CA SER A 3 2.00 -25.13 -4.53
C SER A 3 1.03 -25.43 -5.68
N PRO A 4 0.42 -26.63 -5.74
CA PRO A 4 -0.59 -26.94 -6.76
C PRO A 4 -1.75 -25.92 -6.82
N ASN A 5 -2.06 -25.27 -5.69
CA ASN A 5 -3.06 -24.21 -5.61
C ASN A 5 -2.63 -22.88 -6.27
N ASP A 6 -1.32 -22.61 -6.41
CA ASP A 6 -0.85 -21.35 -7.01
C ASP A 6 -1.12 -21.28 -8.52
N GLN A 7 -1.39 -22.42 -9.17
CA GLN A 7 -1.72 -22.50 -10.60
C GLN A 7 -3.20 -22.20 -10.91
N GLU A 8 -4.13 -22.37 -9.96
CA GLU A 8 -5.56 -22.04 -10.18
C GLU A 8 -5.88 -20.55 -9.94
N VAL A 9 -5.07 -19.86 -9.11
CA VAL A 9 -5.36 -18.47 -8.68
C VAL A 9 -4.33 -17.46 -9.20
N GLY A 10 -3.36 -17.90 -10.01
CA GLY A 10 -2.49 -17.08 -10.84
C GLY A 10 -1.26 -16.48 -10.17
N GLY A 11 -0.38 -17.28 -9.54
CA GLY A 11 0.94 -16.79 -9.09
C GLY A 11 0.91 -15.68 -8.02
N GLN A 12 2.02 -14.94 -7.84
CA GLN A 12 2.12 -13.89 -6.80
C GLN A 12 1.36 -12.61 -7.17
N ARG A 13 0.90 -11.87 -6.14
CA ARG A 13 0.25 -10.57 -6.31
C ARG A 13 1.29 -9.53 -6.69
N VAL A 14 1.29 -9.08 -7.94
CA VAL A 14 2.30 -8.13 -8.44
C VAL A 14 2.00 -6.73 -7.98
N THR A 15 0.75 -6.29 -8.11
CA THR A 15 0.33 -4.96 -7.66
C THR A 15 -0.87 -5.01 -6.75
N THR A 16 -1.05 -3.94 -5.99
CA THR A 16 -2.24 -3.71 -5.18
C THR A 16 -2.77 -2.32 -5.47
N TYR A 17 -4.09 -2.24 -5.65
CA TYR A 17 -4.86 -1.01 -5.56
C TYR A 17 -5.72 -1.09 -4.31
N PHE A 18 -5.52 -0.16 -3.38
CA PHE A 18 -6.34 -0.03 -2.19
C PHE A 18 -7.15 1.25 -2.26
N THR A 19 -8.45 1.12 -2.54
CA THR A 19 -9.38 2.25 -2.65
C THR A 19 -10.17 2.41 -1.36
N TYR A 20 -10.23 3.63 -0.83
CA TYR A 20 -11.14 3.97 0.25
C TYR A 20 -12.55 4.16 -0.31
N LEU A 21 -13.49 3.29 0.02
CA LEU A 21 -14.89 3.42 -0.41
C LEU A 21 -15.69 4.32 0.52
N GLN A 22 -15.44 4.21 1.82
CA GLN A 22 -16.08 5.01 2.86
C GLN A 22 -15.13 5.21 4.03
N ALA A 23 -15.17 6.38 4.64
CA ALA A 23 -14.46 6.68 5.88
C ALA A 23 -15.26 7.75 6.65
N ASN A 24 -15.83 7.36 7.79
CA ASN A 24 -16.43 8.27 8.77
C ASN A 24 -15.61 8.23 10.07
N CYS A 25 -14.29 8.24 9.91
CA CYS A 25 -13.31 8.15 11.00
C CYS A 25 -12.30 9.30 10.91
N SER A 26 -11.78 9.72 12.07
CA SER A 26 -10.68 10.68 12.16
C SER A 26 -9.30 10.00 12.19
N MET A 27 -9.28 8.67 12.33
CA MET A 27 -8.10 7.79 12.26
C MET A 27 -8.27 6.82 11.09
N GLY A 28 -7.55 5.69 11.09
CA GLY A 28 -7.74 4.63 10.10
C GLY A 28 -6.82 4.79 8.90
N GLU A 29 -5.64 5.35 9.12
CA GLU A 29 -4.61 5.51 8.12
C GLU A 29 -4.20 4.16 7.51
N THR A 30 -3.69 4.19 6.29
CA THR A 30 -2.90 3.08 5.75
C THR A 30 -1.43 3.49 5.84
N GLU A 31 -0.66 2.73 6.61
CA GLU A 31 0.75 3.01 6.89
C GLU A 31 1.65 2.12 6.06
N PHE A 32 2.75 2.67 5.53
CA PHE A 32 3.88 1.94 5.00
C PHE A 32 5.11 2.24 5.86
N VAL A 33 5.45 1.29 6.74
CA VAL A 33 6.40 1.49 7.84
C VAL A 33 7.85 1.60 7.38
N SER A 34 8.16 1.17 6.16
CA SER A 34 9.52 1.12 5.62
C SER A 34 9.80 2.25 4.61
N ILE A 35 8.76 2.92 4.10
CA ILE A 35 8.93 4.03 3.14
C ILE A 35 9.21 5.31 3.91
N ARG A 36 10.21 6.07 3.47
CA ARG A 36 10.60 7.36 4.06
C ARG A 36 10.54 8.43 2.97
N PHE A 37 9.91 9.56 3.27
CA PHE A 37 9.91 10.72 2.39
C PHE A 37 10.89 11.78 2.88
N ASN A 38 11.48 12.49 1.93
CA ASN A 38 12.09 13.77 2.27
C ASN A 38 11.00 14.72 2.79
N ARG A 39 11.26 15.40 3.91
CA ARG A 39 10.31 16.32 4.56
C ARG A 39 9.67 17.32 3.58
N SER A 40 10.44 17.89 2.67
CA SER A 40 9.94 18.87 1.68
C SER A 40 8.92 18.27 0.70
N LEU A 41 9.08 16.99 0.33
CA LEU A 41 8.09 16.28 -0.47
C LEU A 41 6.87 15.90 0.35
N HIS A 42 7.07 15.50 1.61
CA HIS A 42 5.99 15.15 2.53
C HIS A 42 5.04 16.35 2.75
N GLU A 43 5.58 17.55 3.00
CA GLU A 43 4.82 18.78 3.23
C GLU A 43 3.87 19.13 2.07
N ARG A 44 4.23 18.77 0.83
CA ARG A 44 3.39 18.99 -0.37
C ARG A 44 2.15 18.10 -0.43
N PHE A 45 2.13 17.01 0.33
CA PHE A 45 1.06 16.02 0.30
C PHE A 45 0.28 15.97 1.61
N CYS A 46 0.36 17.01 2.45
CA CYS A 46 -0.30 17.01 3.75
C CYS A 46 -1.82 16.99 3.72
N ASP A 47 -2.45 17.18 2.56
CA ASP A 47 -3.88 16.97 2.39
C ASP A 47 -4.24 15.48 2.35
N ILE A 48 -3.32 14.62 1.89
CA ILE A 48 -3.53 13.18 1.72
C ILE A 48 -2.68 12.30 2.67
N LEU A 49 -1.56 12.83 3.19
CA LEU A 49 -0.66 12.16 4.13
C LEU A 49 -0.70 12.79 5.52
N VAL A 50 -0.58 11.98 6.56
CA VAL A 50 -0.36 12.47 7.93
C VAL A 50 1.02 13.10 8.03
N CYS A 51 1.08 14.37 8.43
CA CYS A 51 2.29 15.20 8.52
C CYS A 51 2.57 15.65 9.96
N ASP A 52 2.54 14.75 10.93
CA ASP A 52 3.00 15.09 12.27
C ASP A 52 4.53 15.10 12.34
N GLU A 53 5.09 15.66 13.41
CA GLU A 53 6.54 15.80 13.59
C GLU A 53 7.29 14.46 13.54
N LYS A 54 6.60 13.34 13.76
CA LYS A 54 7.16 11.98 13.77
C LYS A 54 6.92 11.23 12.45
N ALA A 55 6.13 11.78 11.53
CA ALA A 55 5.69 11.11 10.31
C ALA A 55 6.87 10.78 9.39
N THR A 56 7.94 11.57 9.41
CA THR A 56 9.15 11.27 8.61
C THR A 56 10.00 10.14 9.18
N GLU A 57 9.84 9.79 10.46
CA GLU A 57 10.65 8.76 11.14
C GLU A 57 9.95 7.39 11.19
N GLN A 58 8.61 7.40 11.30
CA GLN A 58 7.80 6.20 11.55
C GLN A 58 7.28 5.53 10.27
N GLY A 59 7.33 6.22 9.14
CA GLY A 59 6.82 5.75 7.86
C GLY A 59 5.68 6.63 7.34
N ILE A 60 5.29 6.41 6.09
CA ILE A 60 4.22 7.21 5.49
C ILE A 60 2.86 6.68 5.92
N ARG A 61 1.93 7.59 6.17
CA ARG A 61 0.55 7.27 6.53
C ARG A 61 -0.42 8.04 5.64
N PHE A 62 -1.20 7.31 4.87
CA PHE A 62 -2.24 7.87 4.01
C PHE A 62 -3.54 8.02 4.80
N ARG A 63 -4.18 9.18 4.71
CA ARG A 63 -5.51 9.39 5.29
C ARG A 63 -6.57 8.60 4.51
N PRO A 64 -7.59 8.06 5.19
CA PRO A 64 -8.68 7.35 4.53
C PRO A 64 -9.68 8.33 3.91
N ILE A 65 -9.37 8.83 2.72
CA ILE A 65 -10.21 9.79 2.00
C ILE A 65 -11.05 9.02 0.97
N PRO A 66 -12.39 8.98 1.09
CA PRO A 66 -13.24 8.25 0.16
C PRO A 66 -13.01 8.68 -1.30
N GLY A 67 -12.93 7.69 -2.20
CA GLY A 67 -12.61 7.88 -3.62
C GLY A 67 -11.11 7.83 -3.94
N ASN A 68 -10.23 8.07 -2.97
CA ASN A 68 -8.79 7.97 -3.20
C ASN A 68 -8.35 6.50 -3.27
N THR A 69 -7.34 6.23 -4.10
CA THR A 69 -6.71 4.91 -4.27
C THR A 69 -5.22 5.00 -4.05
N ILE A 70 -4.67 4.11 -3.23
CA ILE A 70 -3.24 3.90 -3.07
C ILE A 70 -2.82 2.76 -3.99
N PHE A 71 -1.77 2.96 -4.76
CA PHE A 71 -1.22 1.97 -5.68
C PHE A 71 0.24 1.67 -5.36
N TRP A 72 0.61 0.39 -5.37
CA TRP A 72 2.00 -0.05 -5.23
C TRP A 72 2.26 -1.41 -5.89
N TYR A 73 3.54 -1.69 -6.14
CA TYR A 73 4.05 -3.01 -6.51
C TYR A 73 4.41 -3.77 -5.23
N ASN A 74 3.99 -5.02 -5.09
CA ASN A 74 4.42 -5.86 -3.96
C ASN A 74 5.77 -6.54 -4.22
N MET A 75 6.31 -6.38 -5.44
CA MET A 75 7.50 -7.06 -5.94
C MET A 75 8.55 -6.04 -6.39
N ASP A 76 9.82 -6.37 -6.20
CA ASP A 76 10.95 -5.58 -6.71
C ASP A 76 11.25 -5.88 -8.19
N GLU A 77 12.22 -5.17 -8.76
CA GLU A 77 12.64 -5.31 -10.16
C GLU A 77 13.17 -6.72 -10.51
N TYR A 78 13.54 -7.52 -9.50
CA TYR A 78 14.02 -8.90 -9.65
C TYR A 78 12.92 -9.94 -9.39
N GLY A 79 11.67 -9.50 -9.17
CA GLY A 79 10.55 -10.39 -8.88
C GLY A 79 10.58 -11.01 -7.48
N ARG A 80 11.22 -10.37 -6.52
CA ARG A 80 11.18 -10.74 -5.09
C ARG A 80 10.21 -9.85 -4.34
N VAL A 81 9.73 -10.27 -3.18
CA VAL A 81 8.86 -9.44 -2.34
C VAL A 81 9.59 -8.14 -1.98
N ASP A 82 8.95 -7.00 -2.24
CA ASP A 82 9.47 -5.69 -1.87
C ASP A 82 9.06 -5.35 -0.42
N TYR A 83 10.02 -5.52 0.50
CA TYR A 83 9.83 -5.23 1.92
C TYR A 83 9.63 -3.73 2.23
N LEU A 84 9.92 -2.83 1.29
CA LEU A 84 9.54 -1.41 1.45
C LEU A 84 8.02 -1.25 1.49
N THR A 85 7.29 -2.14 0.83
CA THR A 85 5.82 -2.08 0.75
C THR A 85 5.09 -2.74 1.90
N PHE A 86 5.80 -3.09 2.99
CA PHE A 86 5.16 -3.59 4.20
C PHE A 86 4.23 -2.53 4.78
N HIS A 87 2.95 -2.90 4.94
CA HIS A 87 1.89 -1.95 5.25
C HIS A 87 0.87 -2.51 6.23
N ALA A 88 0.16 -1.61 6.90
CA ALA A 88 -0.91 -1.93 7.82
C ALA A 88 -2.04 -0.89 7.76
N GLY A 89 -3.27 -1.34 8.04
CA GLY A 89 -4.38 -0.44 8.31
C GLY A 89 -4.44 -0.12 9.80
N HIS A 90 -4.42 1.15 10.16
CA HIS A 90 -4.66 1.60 11.52
C HIS A 90 -6.14 1.40 11.89
N PRO A 91 -6.46 1.23 13.19
CA PRO A 91 -7.84 1.21 13.65
C PRO A 91 -8.56 2.53 13.29
N PRO A 92 -9.83 2.49 12.87
CA PRO A 92 -10.61 3.69 12.56
C PRO A 92 -11.02 4.51 13.80
N GLY A 93 -10.67 4.06 15.01
CA GLY A 93 -11.12 4.62 16.28
C GLY A 93 -12.44 4.00 16.76
N GLU A 94 -12.85 4.33 17.99
CA GLU A 94 -13.95 3.64 18.70
C GLU A 94 -15.33 3.80 18.05
N ASN A 95 -15.59 4.94 17.40
CA ASN A 95 -16.89 5.27 16.81
C ASN A 95 -16.83 5.53 15.29
N GLY A 96 -15.72 5.14 14.65
CA GLY A 96 -15.47 5.34 13.22
C GLY A 96 -15.55 4.03 12.44
N SER A 97 -15.83 4.13 11.14
CA SER A 97 -15.75 3.02 10.19
C SER A 97 -14.94 3.42 8.96
N LYS A 98 -14.21 2.43 8.43
CA LYS A 98 -13.44 2.52 7.19
C LYS A 98 -13.76 1.30 6.35
N ILE A 99 -14.23 1.51 5.13
CA ILE A 99 -14.45 0.46 4.14
C ILE A 99 -13.44 0.64 3.01
N GLY A 100 -12.65 -0.39 2.77
CA GLY A 100 -11.64 -0.40 1.71
C GLY A 100 -11.88 -1.53 0.71
N LEU A 101 -11.52 -1.29 -0.55
CA LEU A 101 -11.50 -2.28 -1.62
C LEU A 101 -10.04 -2.57 -1.99
N ASN A 102 -9.66 -3.85 -1.94
CA ASN A 102 -8.39 -4.31 -2.50
C ASN A 102 -8.61 -4.96 -3.87
N VAL A 103 -7.88 -4.49 -4.87
CA VAL A 103 -7.76 -5.16 -6.16
C VAL A 103 -6.29 -5.58 -6.31
N TRP A 104 -6.07 -6.88 -6.51
CA TRP A 104 -4.75 -7.44 -6.75
C TRP A 104 -4.61 -7.89 -8.19
N THR A 105 -3.54 -7.45 -8.84
CA THR A 105 -3.13 -8.06 -10.11
C THR A 105 -2.13 -9.17 -9.83
N ARG A 106 -2.08 -10.15 -10.72
CA ARG A 106 -1.13 -11.24 -10.62
C ARG A 106 -0.58 -11.59 -12.00
N VAL A 107 0.59 -12.22 -12.02
CA VAL A 107 1.18 -12.79 -13.22
C VAL A 107 1.63 -14.21 -12.90
N ASP A 108 1.39 -15.13 -13.84
CA ASP A 108 1.85 -16.52 -13.70
C ASP A 108 3.37 -16.61 -13.77
N GLN A 109 3.98 -15.78 -14.63
CA GLN A 109 5.42 -15.54 -14.74
C GLN A 109 5.64 -14.05 -15.00
N LEU A 110 6.49 -13.39 -14.20
CA LEU A 110 6.99 -12.08 -14.58
C LEU A 110 7.76 -12.27 -15.90
N PRO A 111 7.46 -11.52 -16.98
CA PRO A 111 8.30 -11.58 -18.16
C PRO A 111 9.71 -11.23 -17.70
N LEU A 112 10.66 -12.12 -17.97
CA LEU A 112 12.08 -11.82 -17.82
C LEU A 112 12.32 -10.61 -18.73
N LEU A 113 12.33 -9.40 -18.16
CA LEU A 113 12.79 -8.25 -18.91
C LEU A 113 14.24 -8.55 -19.27
N PRO A 114 14.64 -8.40 -20.55
CA PRO A 114 16.03 -8.48 -20.91
C PRO A 114 16.79 -7.44 -20.08
N ILE A 115 17.84 -7.89 -19.38
CA ILE A 115 18.82 -6.97 -18.82
C ILE A 115 19.53 -6.37 -20.05
N GLU A 116 19.23 -5.12 -20.37
CA GLU A 116 20.08 -4.32 -21.29
C GLU A 116 21.32 -3.80 -20.56
#